data_AF-A0AAV6CIQ1-F1
#
_entry.id   AF-A0AAV6CIQ1-F1
#
_cell.length_a   1.000
_cell.length_b   1.000
_cell.length_c   1.000
_cell.angle_alpha   90.00
_cell.angle_beta   90.00
_cell.angle_gamma   90.00
#
_symmetry.space_group_name_H-M   'P 1'
#
loop_
_entity.id
_entity.type
_entity.pdbx_description
1 polymer ?
#
loop_
_entity_poly.entity_id
_entity_poly.type
_entity_poly.pdbx_seq_one_letter_code
_entity_poly.pdbx_strand_id
1 'polypeptide(L)' 'MDIVVVTTKPDTNEFEYGGRNPDGSWAFHGEKAQVQLADLTPGEQQTIGAARAILLAKATADAQAKGLTPQAI' A
#
# COMPACT_ATOMS: atom_id res chain seq x y z
N MET A 1 14.32 -2.54 19.73
CA MET A 1 13.58 -3.22 18.64
C MET A 1 12.85 -2.13 17.92
N ASP A 2 13.06 -2.03 16.62
CA ASP A 2 12.51 -0.94 15.83
C ASP A 2 11.38 -1.49 14.96
N ILE A 3 10.26 -0.78 14.95
CA ILE A 3 9.14 -1.09 14.07
C ILE A 3 9.43 -0.51 12.69
N VAL A 4 9.34 -1.35 11.67
CA VAL A 4 9.61 -0.98 10.28
C VAL A 4 8.38 -1.26 9.44
N VAL A 5 7.93 -0.25 8.69
CA VAL A 5 6.90 -0.43 7.67
C VAL A 5 7.53 -1.13 6.47
N VAL A 6 6.96 -2.27 6.08
CA VAL A 6 7.47 -3.13 5.01
C VAL A 6 6.84 -2.74 3.68
N THR A 7 5.50 -2.64 3.64
CA THR A 7 4.77 -2.23 2.44
C THR A 7 3.47 -1.51 2.81
N THR A 8 3.05 -0.62 1.93
CA THR A 8 1.70 -0.04 1.91
C THR A 8 1.06 -0.40 0.58
N LYS A 9 -0.19 -0.89 0.63
CA LYS A 9 -0.93 -1.33 -0.56
C LYS A 9 -2.05 -0.35 -0.82
N PRO A 10 -1.80 0.70 -1.61
CA PRO A 10 -2.76 1.78 -1.77
C PRO A 10 -4.06 1.30 -2.41
N ASP A 11 -4.10 0.27 -3.24
CA ASP A 11 -5.36 -0.33 -3.73
C ASP A 11 -6.21 -0.98 -2.64
N THR A 12 -5.62 -1.31 -1.49
CA THR A 12 -6.29 -1.82 -0.30
C THR A 12 -6.24 -0.80 0.85
N ASN A 13 -6.91 -1.11 1.94
CA ASN A 13 -6.83 -0.36 3.19
C ASN A 13 -5.88 -1.08 4.16
N GLU A 14 -4.68 -1.47 3.74
CA GLU A 14 -3.75 -2.25 4.57
C GLU A 14 -2.32 -1.72 4.50
N PHE A 15 -1.62 -1.79 5.63
CA PHE A 15 -0.15 -1.73 5.68
C PHE A 15 0.42 -2.98 6.36
N GLU A 16 1.66 -3.30 5.98
CA GLU A 16 2.44 -4.38 6.59
C GLU A 16 3.61 -3.79 7.37
N TYR A 17 3.89 -4.35 8.54
CA TYR A 17 5.01 -3.98 9.37
C TYR A 17 5.71 -5.20 9.99
N GLY A 18 6.90 -4.97 10.53
CA GLY A 18 7.65 -5.96 11.28
C GLY A 18 8.52 -5.29 12.35
N GLY A 19 9.12 -6.10 13.20
CA GLY A 19 10.07 -5.65 14.23
C GLY A 19 11.47 -6.14 13.92
N ARG A 20 12.45 -5.23 13.88
CA ARG A 20 13.87 -5.59 13.71
C ARG A 20 14.63 -5.51 15.03
N ASN A 21 15.50 -6.49 15.24
CA ASN A 21 16.51 -6.48 16.28
C ASN A 21 17.62 -5.46 15.93
N PRO A 22 18.43 -5.01 16.92
CA PRO A 22 19.54 -4.08 16.66
C PRO A 22 20.59 -4.62 15.67
N ASP A 23 20.71 -5.94 15.54
CA ASP A 23 21.60 -6.60 14.57
C ASP A 23 21.03 -6.65 13.14
N GLY A 24 19.83 -6.09 12.93
CA GLY A 24 19.15 -6.04 11.64
C GLY A 24 18.32 -7.28 11.30
N SER A 25 18.36 -8.34 12.12
CA SER A 25 17.51 -9.53 11.95
C SER A 25 16.04 -9.21 12.26
N TRP A 26 15.12 -9.99 11.69
CA TRP A 26 13.70 -9.87 12.00
C TRP A 26 13.39 -10.58 13.33
N ALA A 27 12.84 -9.85 14.28
CA ALA A 27 12.20 -10.43 15.46
C ALA A 27 10.80 -10.98 15.10
N PHE A 28 10.07 -10.25 14.24
CA PHE A 28 8.83 -10.70 13.60
C PHE A 28 8.63 -9.93 12.27
N HIS A 29 7.88 -10.49 11.33
CA HIS A 29 7.65 -9.94 9.99
C HIS A 29 6.31 -10.42 9.42
N GLY A 30 5.66 -9.61 8.58
CA GLY A 30 4.41 -9.96 7.91
C GLY A 30 3.13 -9.57 8.67
N GLU A 31 3.25 -8.80 9.75
CA GLU A 31 2.10 -8.29 10.49
C GLU A 31 1.34 -7.27 9.66
N LYS A 32 0.02 -7.45 9.56
CA LYS A 32 -0.85 -6.63 8.72
C LYS A 32 -1.89 -5.92 9.56
N ALA A 33 -2.12 -4.66 9.26
CA ALA A 33 -3.15 -3.86 9.92
C ALA A 33 -4.00 -3.13 8.89
N GLN A 34 -5.30 -3.08 9.18
CA GLN A 34 -6.27 -2.38 8.36
C GLN A 34 -6.30 -0.89 8.71
N VAL A 35 -6.40 -0.04 7.69
CA VAL A 35 -6.65 1.39 7.80
C VAL A 35 -8.15 1.62 7.67
N GLN A 36 -8.81 2.00 8.76
CA GLN A 36 -10.20 2.37 8.67
C GLN A 36 -10.31 3.76 8.03
N LEU A 37 -10.88 3.84 6.83
CA LEU A 37 -11.01 5.12 6.11
C LEU A 37 -11.83 6.14 6.90
N ALA A 38 -12.77 5.67 7.74
CA ALA A 38 -13.57 6.51 8.61
C ALA A 38 -12.75 7.22 9.70
N ASP A 39 -11.59 6.69 10.06
CA ASP A 39 -10.71 7.25 11.09
C ASP A 39 -9.74 8.31 10.51
N LEU A 40 -9.72 8.47 9.18
CA LEU A 40 -8.85 9.40 8.48
C LEU A 40 -9.48 10.78 8.36
N THR A 41 -8.64 11.82 8.45
CA THR A 41 -9.05 13.18 8.11
C THR A 41 -9.40 13.29 6.63
N PRO A 42 -10.23 14.28 6.23
CA PRO A 42 -10.56 14.49 4.82
C PRO A 42 -9.32 14.68 3.92
N GLY A 43 -8.27 15.33 4.44
CA GLY A 43 -7.00 15.51 3.71
C GLY A 43 -6.28 14.19 3.45
N GLU A 44 -6.20 13.31 4.46
CA GLU A 44 -5.58 11.98 4.32
C GLU A 44 -6.36 11.08 3.35
N GLN A 45 -7.69 11.13 3.41
CA GLN A 45 -8.56 10.43 2.47
C GLN A 45 -8.29 10.90 1.03
N GLN A 46 -8.16 12.21 0.83
CA GLN A 46 -7.81 12.78 -0.48
C GLN A 46 -6.43 12.31 -0.96
N THR A 47 -5.42 12.31 -0.08
CA THR A 47 -4.06 11.86 -0.41
C THR A 47 -4.05 10.39 -0.83
N ILE A 48 -4.71 9.51 -0.08
CA ILE A 48 -4.80 8.08 -0.42
C ILE A 48 -5.56 7.88 -1.74
N GLY A 49 -6.66 8.60 -1.95
CA GLY A 49 -7.41 8.59 -3.21
C GLY A 49 -6.55 9.00 -4.41
N ALA A 50 -5.73 10.06 -4.27
CA ALA A 50 -4.83 10.52 -5.33
C ALA A 50 -3.73 9.48 -5.64
N ALA A 51 -3.13 8.87 -4.60
CA ALA A 51 -2.12 7.83 -4.79
C ALA A 51 -2.70 6.61 -5.53
N ARG A 52 -3.90 6.16 -5.15
CA ARG A 52 -4.65 5.09 -5.84
C ARG A 52 -4.83 5.38 -7.32
N ALA A 53 -5.32 6.58 -7.65
CA ALA A 53 -5.55 6.98 -9.04
C ALA A 53 -4.27 6.96 -9.88
N ILE A 54 -3.15 7.46 -9.34
CA ILE A 54 -1.85 7.44 -10.03
C ILE A 54 -1.38 6.02 -10.30
N LEU A 55 -1.49 5.13 -9.31
CA LEU A 55 -1.03 3.75 -9.45
C LEU A 55 -1.92 2.94 -10.40
N LEU A 56 -3.23 3.14 -10.37
CA LEU A 56 -4.15 2.56 -11.34
C LEU A 56 -3.80 3.01 -12.77
N ALA A 57 -3.54 4.30 -12.98
CA ALA A 57 -3.14 4.82 -14.29
C ALA A 57 -1.82 4.19 -14.79
N LYS A 58 -0.82 4.04 -13.91
CA LYS A 58 0.45 3.38 -14.24
C LYS A 58 0.27 1.90 -14.56
N ALA A 59 -0.50 1.17 -13.76
CA ALA A 59 -0.80 -0.25 -14.00
C ALA A 59 -1.56 -0.44 -15.32
N THR A 60 -2.51 0.45 -15.61
CA THR A 60 -3.27 0.45 -16.88
C THR A 60 -2.36 0.66 -18.08
N ALA A 61 -1.47 1.66 -18.02
CA ALA A 61 -0.53 1.95 -19.10
C ALA A 61 0.45 0.79 -19.34
N ASP A 62 0.97 0.18 -18.27
CA ASP A 62 1.85 -1.00 -18.35
C ASP A 62 1.12 -2.21 -18.93
N ALA A 63 -0.12 -2.47 -18.53
CA ALA A 63 -0.97 -3.52 -19.08
C ALA A 63 -1.21 -3.33 -20.58
N GLN A 64 -1.58 -2.11 -21.01
CA GLN A 64 -1.76 -1.76 -22.42
C GLN A 64 -0.47 -1.95 -23.23
N ALA A 65 0.69 -1.54 -22.69
CA ALA A 65 1.99 -1.75 -23.33
C ALA A 65 2.34 -3.23 -23.50
N LYS A 66 1.81 -4.09 -22.64
CA LYS A 66 1.95 -5.56 -22.70
C LYS A 66 0.87 -6.24 -23.56
N GLY A 67 -0.02 -5.48 -24.20
CA GLY A 67 -1.14 -6.02 -24.98
C GLY A 67 -2.22 -6.68 -24.11
N LEU A 68 -2.21 -6.46 -22.80
CA LEU A 68 -3.24 -6.93 -21.89
C LEU A 68 -4.40 -5.93 -21.95
N THR A 69 -5.63 -6.42 -22.15
CA THR A 69 -6.82 -5.58 -22.13
C THR A 69 -7.23 -5.33 -20.68
N PRO A 70 -7.17 -4.09 -20.16
CA PRO A 70 -7.69 -3.81 -18.82
C PRO A 70 -9.19 -4.08 -18.81
N GLN A 71 -9.69 -4.89 -17.87
CA GLN A 71 -11.13 -4.97 -17.65
C GLN A 71 -11.59 -3.68 -16.97
N ALA A 72 -12.69 -3.11 -17.45
CA ALA A 72 -13.35 -2.02 -16.74
C ALA A 72 -13.83 -2.55 -15.37
N ILE A 73 -13.48 -1.84 -14.30
CA ILE A 73 -13.96 -2.10 -12.94
C ILE A 73 -15.35 -1.48 -12.80
#